data_AF-A0A2H0PGB0-F1
#
_entry.id   AF-A0A2H0PGB0-F1
#
_cell.length_a   1.000
_cell.length_b   1.000
_cell.length_c   1.000
_cell.angle_alpha   90.00
_cell.angle_beta   90.00
_cell.angle_gamma   90.00
#
_symmetry.space_group_name_H-M   'P 1'
#
loop_
_entity.id
_entity.type
_entity.pdbx_description
1 polymer ?
#
loop_
_entity_poly.entity_id
_entity_poly.type
_entity_poly.pdbx_seq_one_letter_code
_entity_poly.pdbx_strand_id
1 'polypeptide(L)'
;MTYIKAIFLTSFLLLSATSCDSGPSPALPPPFTGGSFPLNTQMTTAYGPAWADVTTSTSDWITCFGPYALCYYANCTEKPNSYGMIANCSCYETFGTNYVDINAILNNDVYNETKTFCDANPGECHKPNQAPVCASLSSGDFMSGADRFSTFSFYRAAQEPIGSTDCTSQPALYAGCMTAPCYNPTTSGTDNTTLIECQCPTYNGPFQVGLDNLSCDDSPMIYSAAYDAAPPPSGNPCDKIDGCIPDAPEDSCGCPLETPGTTTIPAGSGVNCTTVCQEYNTCFGTGATTTNIQVGYTCDATICTSTDAPLLITACNGLQDCDLSEIFKAETAAGCSCCASQLCNCSATTATENKIFTLNAAQRTNGETPQCDVNGTLCGVAP
;
A
#
# COMPACT_ATOMS: atom_id res chain seq x y z
N MET A 1 15.40 23.97 -70.82
CA MET A 1 15.80 24.93 -69.78
C MET A 1 14.55 25.68 -69.34
N THR A 2 13.90 25.19 -68.29
CA THR A 2 12.75 25.86 -67.66
C THR A 2 12.84 25.55 -66.17
N TYR A 3 13.15 26.58 -65.37
CA TYR A 3 13.23 26.50 -63.91
C TYR A 3 11.81 26.54 -63.34
N ILE A 4 11.42 25.55 -62.53
CA ILE A 4 10.24 25.64 -61.66
C ILE A 4 10.74 25.65 -60.22
N LYS A 5 10.49 26.77 -59.53
CA LYS A 5 10.66 26.94 -58.08
C LYS A 5 9.59 26.10 -57.37
N ALA A 6 10.00 25.10 -56.60
CA ALA A 6 9.13 24.45 -55.62
C ALA A 6 9.11 25.29 -54.33
N ILE A 7 7.93 25.78 -53.97
CA ILE A 7 7.66 26.45 -52.69
C ILE A 7 7.40 25.36 -51.65
N PHE A 8 8.17 25.38 -50.57
CA PHE A 8 7.95 24.58 -49.36
C PHE A 8 6.63 25.02 -48.69
N LEU A 9 5.69 24.08 -48.52
CA LEU A 9 4.59 24.21 -47.58
C LEU A 9 4.82 23.17 -46.46
N THR A 10 5.43 23.60 -45.37
CA THR A 10 5.49 22.83 -44.12
C THR A 10 4.15 23.01 -43.39
N SER A 11 3.28 22.00 -43.49
CA SER A 11 2.09 21.91 -42.65
C SER A 11 2.50 21.59 -41.21
N PHE A 12 2.46 22.60 -40.34
CA PHE A 12 2.42 22.40 -38.89
C PHE A 12 1.05 21.82 -38.54
N LEU A 13 1.00 20.52 -38.25
CA LEU A 13 -0.10 19.90 -37.52
C LEU A 13 -0.01 20.38 -36.07
N LEU A 14 -0.81 21.38 -35.73
CA LEU A 14 -1.16 21.69 -34.35
C LEU A 14 -2.04 20.54 -33.84
N LEU A 15 -1.45 19.64 -33.03
CA LEU A 15 -2.26 18.82 -32.13
C LEU A 15 -2.88 19.78 -31.10
N SER A 16 -4.17 20.02 -31.24
CA SER A 16 -4.99 20.60 -30.19
C SER A 16 -4.94 19.63 -29.01
N ALA A 17 -4.24 19.98 -27.94
CA ALA A 17 -4.50 19.40 -26.63
C ALA A 17 -5.95 19.77 -26.29
N THR A 18 -6.86 18.81 -26.44
CA THR A 18 -8.21 18.92 -25.87
C THR A 18 -8.00 18.99 -24.37
N SER A 19 -8.14 20.20 -23.80
CA SER A 19 -8.31 20.35 -22.37
C SER A 19 -9.53 19.54 -21.99
N CYS A 20 -9.36 18.56 -21.11
CA CYS A 20 -10.48 18.00 -20.37
C CYS A 20 -11.07 19.15 -19.56
N ASP A 21 -12.12 19.78 -20.09
CA ASP A 21 -12.91 20.77 -19.38
C ASP A 21 -13.78 20.00 -18.38
N SER A 22 -13.14 19.51 -17.31
CA SER A 22 -13.84 19.03 -16.13
C SER A 22 -14.43 20.28 -15.48
N GLY A 23 -15.73 20.51 -15.70
CA GLY A 23 -16.49 21.48 -14.90
C GLY A 23 -16.22 21.28 -13.41
N PRO A 24 -16.47 22.30 -12.56
CA PRO A 24 -16.10 22.26 -11.15
C PRO A 24 -16.58 20.93 -10.55
N SER A 25 -15.62 20.08 -10.16
CA SER A 25 -15.91 18.81 -9.49
C SER A 25 -16.90 19.14 -8.36
N PRO A 26 -18.04 18.44 -8.26
CA PRO A 26 -19.00 18.71 -7.20
C PRO A 26 -18.23 18.70 -5.87
N ALA A 27 -18.52 19.67 -5.00
CA ALA A 27 -17.89 19.75 -3.70
C ALA A 27 -18.01 18.38 -3.04
N LEU A 28 -16.89 17.80 -2.60
CA LEU A 28 -16.94 16.52 -1.89
C LEU A 28 -17.78 16.72 -0.63
N PRO A 29 -18.64 15.79 -0.24
CA PRO A 29 -19.42 15.95 0.99
C PRO A 29 -18.58 15.59 2.23
N PRO A 30 -19.12 15.76 3.46
CA PRO A 30 -18.48 15.24 4.67
C PRO A 30 -18.11 13.75 4.52
N PRO A 31 -16.93 13.32 5.01
CA PRO A 31 -16.04 14.02 5.94
C PRO A 31 -15.07 15.01 5.28
N PHE A 32 -15.06 15.12 3.95
CA PHE A 32 -14.08 15.93 3.21
C PHE A 32 -14.39 17.44 3.22
N THR A 33 -15.63 17.84 3.53
CA THR A 33 -16.02 19.25 3.64
C THR A 33 -16.83 19.53 4.90
N GLY A 34 -16.86 20.81 5.31
CA GLY A 34 -17.65 21.28 6.45
C GLY A 34 -17.06 20.98 7.83
N GLY A 35 -15.88 20.37 7.90
CA GLY A 35 -15.14 20.06 9.13
C GLY A 35 -13.73 20.69 9.19
N SER A 36 -12.88 20.17 10.07
CA SER A 36 -11.48 20.58 10.24
C SER A 36 -10.49 19.85 9.33
N PHE A 37 -10.95 18.90 8.51
CA PHE A 37 -10.08 18.16 7.59
C PHE A 37 -9.59 19.08 6.45
N PRO A 38 -8.28 19.30 6.30
CA PRO A 38 -7.74 20.17 5.27
C PRO A 38 -7.65 19.40 3.94
N LEU A 39 -8.79 19.24 3.25
CA LEU A 39 -8.83 18.54 1.95
C LEU A 39 -7.86 19.18 0.94
N ASN A 40 -7.06 18.35 0.29
CA ASN A 40 -6.22 18.70 -0.84
C ASN A 40 -7.08 18.95 -2.09
N THR A 41 -7.35 20.23 -2.35
CA THR A 41 -8.12 20.69 -3.51
C THR A 41 -7.23 21.11 -4.68
N GLN A 42 -5.92 20.90 -4.59
CA GLN A 42 -4.98 21.20 -5.66
C GLN A 42 -5.18 20.21 -6.81
N MET A 43 -4.93 20.68 -8.04
CA MET A 43 -4.72 19.78 -9.19
C MET A 43 -3.32 19.19 -9.05
N THR A 44 -3.23 18.04 -8.40
CA THR A 44 -1.95 17.35 -8.14
C THR A 44 -1.32 16.85 -9.45
N THR A 45 -2.14 16.62 -10.48
CA THR A 45 -1.69 16.33 -11.84
C THR A 45 -2.44 17.17 -12.89
N ALA A 46 -2.04 17.06 -14.15
CA ALA A 46 -2.78 17.65 -15.27
C ALA A 46 -4.16 17.00 -15.52
N TYR A 47 -4.43 15.85 -14.89
CA TYR A 47 -5.61 15.03 -15.15
C TYR A 47 -6.65 15.09 -14.04
N GLY A 48 -6.32 15.64 -12.87
CA GLY A 48 -7.28 15.71 -11.78
C GLY A 48 -6.69 16.18 -10.45
N PRO A 49 -7.57 16.37 -9.45
CA PRO A 49 -7.21 16.56 -8.05
C PRO A 49 -6.81 15.22 -7.40
N ALA A 50 -6.47 15.25 -6.10
CA ALA A 50 -6.00 14.07 -5.38
C ALA A 50 -6.94 12.85 -5.45
N TRP A 51 -8.26 13.06 -5.37
CA TRP A 51 -9.24 11.96 -5.45
C TRP A 51 -9.51 11.43 -6.87
N ALA A 52 -8.79 11.92 -7.89
CA ALA A 52 -8.77 11.28 -9.19
C ALA A 52 -7.81 10.07 -9.24
N ASP A 53 -7.01 9.84 -8.17
CA ASP A 53 -6.06 8.72 -8.07
C ASP A 53 -5.22 8.57 -9.34
N VAL A 54 -4.47 9.64 -9.68
CA VAL A 54 -3.71 9.71 -10.92
C VAL A 54 -2.26 9.35 -10.69
N THR A 55 -1.84 8.23 -11.26
CA THR A 55 -0.43 7.84 -11.30
C THR A 55 0.17 8.29 -12.63
N THR A 56 1.34 8.93 -12.59
CA THR A 56 2.05 9.43 -13.78
C THR A 56 3.41 8.76 -14.00
N SER A 57 3.94 8.11 -12.98
CA SER A 57 5.23 7.43 -12.97
C SER A 57 5.30 6.41 -11.84
N THR A 58 6.19 5.41 -11.95
CA THR A 58 6.51 4.52 -10.82
C THR A 58 7.14 5.26 -9.65
N SER A 59 7.76 6.43 -9.90
CA SER A 59 8.30 7.32 -8.85
C SER A 59 7.23 8.00 -7.99
N ASP A 60 5.95 7.90 -8.36
CA ASP A 60 4.87 8.51 -7.58
C ASP A 60 4.53 7.68 -6.33
N TRP A 61 4.97 6.41 -6.29
CA TRP A 61 4.67 5.48 -5.22
C TRP A 61 5.61 5.62 -4.02
N ILE A 62 5.04 6.02 -2.90
CA ILE A 62 5.68 6.06 -1.59
C ILE A 62 5.52 4.71 -0.91
N THR A 63 6.58 4.19 -0.30
CA THR A 63 6.52 2.91 0.42
C THR A 63 6.24 3.13 1.90
N CYS A 64 5.16 2.55 2.41
CA CYS A 64 4.79 2.54 3.82
C CYS A 64 4.68 1.09 4.32
N PHE A 65 4.67 0.92 5.64
CA PHE A 65 4.53 -0.37 6.30
C PHE A 65 3.69 -0.22 7.57
N GLY A 66 2.61 -1.00 7.68
CA GLY A 66 1.70 -0.92 8.82
C GLY A 66 0.31 -1.46 8.51
N PRO A 67 -0.70 -1.15 9.35
CA PRO A 67 -2.09 -1.50 9.08
C PRO A 67 -2.69 -0.58 8.01
N TYR A 68 -3.47 -1.15 7.08
CA TYR A 68 -4.13 -0.40 6.01
C TYR A 68 -5.42 -1.08 5.55
N ALA A 69 -6.17 -0.39 4.70
CA ALA A 69 -7.27 -0.96 3.95
C ALA A 69 -6.90 -1.07 2.46
N LEU A 70 -7.20 -2.19 1.81
CA LEU A 70 -7.00 -2.35 0.37
C LEU A 70 -8.36 -2.24 -0.34
N CYS A 71 -8.65 -1.06 -0.88
CA CYS A 71 -9.86 -0.82 -1.67
C CYS A 71 -9.71 -1.15 -3.15
N TYR A 72 -8.53 -1.56 -3.61
CA TYR A 72 -8.23 -1.82 -5.02
C TYR A 72 -9.22 -2.77 -5.70
N TYR A 73 -9.71 -3.78 -4.98
CA TYR A 73 -10.70 -4.76 -5.47
C TYR A 73 -12.15 -4.38 -5.14
N ALA A 74 -12.37 -3.25 -4.47
CA ALA A 74 -13.68 -2.90 -3.95
C ALA A 74 -14.63 -2.51 -5.07
N ASN A 75 -15.84 -3.07 -4.98
CA ASN A 75 -16.99 -2.55 -5.68
C ASN A 75 -17.84 -1.72 -4.71
N CYS A 76 -18.11 -0.47 -5.06
CA CYS A 76 -18.61 0.52 -4.12
C CYS A 76 -20.06 0.93 -4.40
N THR A 77 -20.84 1.11 -3.35
CA THR A 77 -22.19 1.68 -3.46
C THR A 77 -22.12 3.20 -3.44
N GLU A 78 -22.77 3.85 -4.39
CA GLU A 78 -22.95 5.29 -4.37
C GLU A 78 -23.81 5.73 -3.18
N LYS A 79 -23.36 6.76 -2.46
CA LYS A 79 -24.09 7.39 -1.37
C LYS A 79 -24.27 8.87 -1.67
N PRO A 80 -25.31 9.25 -2.43
CA PRO A 80 -25.65 10.65 -2.62
C PRO A 80 -26.08 11.26 -1.28
N ASN A 81 -25.60 12.47 -0.98
CA ASN A 81 -26.11 13.28 0.12
C ASN A 81 -26.31 14.73 -0.32
N SER A 82 -26.77 15.59 0.58
CA SER A 82 -27.10 16.99 0.29
C SER A 82 -25.90 17.85 -0.16
N TYR A 83 -24.67 17.34 -0.03
CA TYR A 83 -23.43 18.08 -0.31
C TYR A 83 -22.64 17.52 -1.49
N GLY A 84 -22.95 16.30 -1.97
CA GLY A 84 -22.24 15.65 -3.07
C GLY A 84 -22.38 14.13 -3.02
N MET A 85 -21.51 13.42 -3.73
CA MET A 85 -21.46 11.96 -3.77
C MET A 85 -20.17 11.44 -3.12
N ILE A 86 -20.31 10.39 -2.32
CA ILE A 86 -19.22 9.55 -1.79
C ILE A 86 -19.56 8.11 -2.16
N ALA A 87 -18.54 7.29 -2.34
CA ALA A 87 -18.68 5.85 -2.49
C ALA A 87 -18.38 5.16 -1.15
N ASN A 88 -19.29 4.30 -0.72
CA ASN A 88 -19.02 3.37 0.38
C ASN A 88 -18.43 2.10 -0.22
N CYS A 89 -17.17 1.82 0.10
CA CYS A 89 -16.39 0.70 -0.44
C CYS A 89 -16.09 -0.29 0.68
N SER A 90 -16.30 -1.59 0.42
CA SER A 90 -15.88 -2.65 1.33
C SER A 90 -14.46 -3.09 0.94
N CYS A 91 -13.50 -2.81 1.80
CA CYS A 91 -12.08 -2.95 1.50
C CYS A 91 -11.43 -3.95 2.46
N TYR A 92 -10.40 -4.67 2.01
CA TYR A 92 -9.70 -5.63 2.87
C TYR A 92 -8.88 -4.91 3.94
N GLU A 93 -9.14 -5.15 5.21
CA GLU A 93 -8.25 -4.71 6.29
C GLU A 93 -7.13 -5.73 6.46
N THR A 94 -5.89 -5.25 6.43
CA THR A 94 -4.71 -6.10 6.60
C THR A 94 -3.52 -5.28 7.14
N PHE A 95 -2.35 -5.91 7.21
CA PHE A 95 -1.10 -5.33 7.69
C PHE A 95 0.07 -5.70 6.77
N GLY A 96 0.99 -4.78 6.53
CA GLY A 96 2.25 -5.03 5.84
C GLY A 96 2.71 -3.89 4.95
N THR A 97 3.61 -4.18 4.01
CA THR A 97 4.09 -3.22 3.01
C THR A 97 2.93 -2.77 2.12
N ASN A 98 2.79 -1.47 1.97
CA ASN A 98 1.77 -0.83 1.17
C ASN A 98 2.29 0.47 0.56
N TYR A 99 1.56 0.98 -0.43
CA TYR A 99 2.00 2.04 -1.29
C TYR A 99 0.97 3.16 -1.36
N VAL A 100 1.47 4.39 -1.27
CA VAL A 100 0.68 5.60 -1.38
C VAL A 100 1.13 6.35 -2.64
N ASP A 101 0.20 6.63 -3.55
CA ASP A 101 0.47 7.55 -4.65
C ASP A 101 0.53 8.98 -4.10
N ILE A 102 1.68 9.64 -4.27
CA ILE A 102 1.91 11.00 -3.79
C ILE A 102 0.91 12.00 -4.36
N ASN A 103 0.42 11.77 -5.58
CA ASN A 103 -0.56 12.64 -6.24
C ASN A 103 -1.96 12.45 -5.67
N ALA A 104 -2.21 11.40 -4.90
CA ALA A 104 -3.52 11.03 -4.41
C ALA A 104 -3.66 11.17 -2.88
N ILE A 105 -2.77 11.97 -2.26
CA ILE A 105 -2.86 12.31 -0.84
C ILE A 105 -3.98 13.33 -0.61
N LEU A 106 -5.05 12.91 0.05
CA LEU A 106 -6.25 13.71 0.28
C LEU A 106 -6.08 14.82 1.32
N ASN A 107 -5.13 14.71 2.26
CA ASN A 107 -4.86 15.76 3.24
C ASN A 107 -3.81 16.75 2.67
N ASN A 108 -4.18 18.02 2.53
CA ASN A 108 -3.36 19.06 1.92
C ASN A 108 -2.04 19.30 2.66
N ASP A 109 -2.06 19.30 3.99
CA ASP A 109 -0.88 19.60 4.79
C ASP A 109 0.12 18.45 4.69
N VAL A 110 -0.38 17.21 4.82
CA VAL A 110 0.42 15.99 4.65
C VAL A 110 0.95 15.87 3.23
N TYR A 111 0.15 16.21 2.22
CA TYR A 111 0.59 16.25 0.82
C TYR A 111 1.78 17.20 0.62
N ASN A 112 1.67 18.44 1.09
CA ASN A 112 2.72 19.44 0.91
C ASN A 112 4.01 19.06 1.66
N GLU A 113 3.88 18.53 2.89
CA GLU A 113 5.01 18.05 3.67
C GLU A 113 5.71 16.86 2.98
N THR A 114 4.93 15.87 2.56
CA THR A 114 5.42 14.67 1.88
C THR A 114 6.10 15.00 0.56
N LYS A 115 5.48 15.85 -0.26
CA LYS A 115 6.06 16.31 -1.51
C LYS A 115 7.37 17.04 -1.30
N THR A 116 7.43 17.96 -0.33
CA THR A 116 8.66 18.67 0.01
C THR A 116 9.77 17.70 0.44
N PHE A 117 9.43 16.71 1.26
CA PHE A 117 10.37 15.68 1.71
C PHE A 117 10.90 14.84 0.55
N CYS A 118 10.01 14.31 -0.30
CA CYS A 118 10.37 13.44 -1.42
C CYS A 118 11.15 14.18 -2.51
N ASP A 119 10.81 15.43 -2.81
CA ASP A 119 11.58 16.26 -3.76
C ASP A 119 13.02 16.52 -3.25
N ALA A 120 13.21 16.61 -1.93
CA ALA A 120 14.53 16.77 -1.31
C ALA A 120 15.28 15.45 -1.10
N ASN A 121 14.56 14.33 -0.95
CA ASN A 121 15.09 13.02 -0.58
C ASN A 121 14.48 11.89 -1.45
N PRO A 122 14.70 11.90 -2.77
CA PRO A 122 14.01 11.00 -3.69
C PRO A 122 14.23 9.51 -3.36
N GLY A 123 15.43 9.13 -2.89
CA GLY A 123 15.71 7.75 -2.48
C GLY A 123 15.07 7.35 -1.14
N GLU A 124 14.89 8.29 -0.22
CA GLU A 124 14.25 8.00 1.07
C GLU A 124 12.73 7.90 0.93
N CYS A 125 12.13 8.60 -0.04
CA CYS A 125 10.70 8.54 -0.33
C CYS A 125 10.18 7.12 -0.61
N HIS A 126 11.06 6.26 -1.14
CA HIS A 126 10.74 4.88 -1.48
C HIS A 126 11.17 3.88 -0.41
N LYS A 127 11.73 4.34 0.72
CA LYS A 127 12.02 3.47 1.86
C LYS A 127 10.82 3.41 2.80
N PRO A 128 10.46 2.22 3.31
CA PRO A 128 9.34 2.05 4.23
C PRO A 128 9.37 3.06 5.38
N ASN A 129 8.24 3.74 5.58
CA ASN A 129 7.96 4.65 6.70
C ASN A 129 8.87 5.87 6.84
N GLN A 130 9.68 6.21 5.82
CA GLN A 130 10.49 7.43 5.85
C GLN A 130 9.71 8.68 5.43
N ALA A 131 8.74 8.53 4.53
CA ALA A 131 7.94 9.65 4.07
C ALA A 131 6.88 10.08 5.12
N PRO A 132 6.64 11.40 5.30
CA PRO A 132 5.71 11.91 6.31
C PRO A 132 4.29 11.33 6.25
N VAL A 133 3.78 11.05 5.05
CA VAL A 133 2.45 10.44 4.88
C VAL A 133 2.32 9.11 5.63
N CYS A 134 3.35 8.27 5.66
CA CYS A 134 3.28 6.97 6.32
C CYS A 134 3.01 7.12 7.82
N ALA A 135 3.71 8.04 8.48
CA ALA A 135 3.50 8.34 9.90
C ALA A 135 2.12 8.96 10.17
N SER A 136 1.65 9.83 9.27
CA SER A 136 0.34 10.46 9.42
C SER A 136 -0.83 9.46 9.32
N LEU A 137 -0.71 8.48 8.41
CA LEU A 137 -1.70 7.41 8.25
C LEU A 137 -1.71 6.46 9.46
N SER A 138 -0.55 6.18 10.06
CA SER A 138 -0.46 5.27 11.22
C SER A 138 -0.86 5.91 12.54
N SER A 139 -0.59 7.21 12.75
CA SER A 139 -0.90 7.90 14.01
C SER A 139 -2.36 8.30 14.17
N GLY A 140 -3.15 8.28 13.09
CA GLY A 140 -4.52 8.79 13.06
C GLY A 140 -4.60 10.32 12.93
N ASP A 141 -3.46 11.01 12.80
CA ASP A 141 -3.43 12.47 12.59
C ASP A 141 -3.90 12.87 11.17
N PHE A 142 -3.87 11.94 10.22
CA PHE A 142 -4.28 12.22 8.84
C PHE A 142 -5.74 12.70 8.75
N MET A 143 -6.65 12.02 9.44
CA MET A 143 -8.06 12.42 9.56
C MET A 143 -8.64 11.93 10.89
N SER A 144 -9.15 12.87 11.69
CA SER A 144 -9.72 12.55 12.99
C SER A 144 -10.91 11.58 12.87
N GLY A 145 -10.87 10.52 13.68
CA GLY A 145 -11.94 9.53 13.78
C GLY A 145 -11.92 8.42 12.74
N ALA A 146 -11.00 8.45 11.78
CA ALA A 146 -10.75 7.31 10.90
C ALA A 146 -9.96 6.23 11.66
N ASP A 147 -10.30 4.96 11.41
CA ASP A 147 -9.64 3.80 12.01
C ASP A 147 -8.51 3.27 11.12
N ARG A 148 -8.69 3.35 9.79
CA ARG A 148 -7.70 2.97 8.77
C ARG A 148 -7.77 3.95 7.61
N PHE A 149 -6.77 3.85 6.74
CA PHE A 149 -6.76 4.53 5.46
C PHE A 149 -6.51 3.54 4.33
N SER A 150 -7.15 3.81 3.20
CA SER A 150 -6.98 2.98 2.02
C SER A 150 -5.65 3.27 1.32
N THR A 151 -4.89 2.23 1.03
CA THR A 151 -3.62 2.28 0.29
C THR A 151 -3.55 1.11 -0.69
N PHE A 152 -2.54 1.11 -1.57
CA PHE A 152 -2.33 0.01 -2.53
C PHE A 152 -1.36 -1.03 -1.97
N SER A 153 -1.55 -2.30 -2.32
CA SER A 153 -0.55 -3.36 -2.11
C SER A 153 -0.81 -4.52 -3.07
N PHE A 154 0.12 -5.44 -3.12
CA PHE A 154 -0.02 -6.71 -3.86
C PHE A 154 -0.73 -7.79 -3.04
N TYR A 155 -1.28 -7.45 -1.86
CA TYR A 155 -2.06 -8.39 -1.08
C TYR A 155 -3.21 -8.94 -1.92
N ARG A 156 -3.40 -10.26 -1.86
CA ARG A 156 -4.35 -11.05 -2.65
C ARG A 156 -4.07 -11.14 -4.15
N ALA A 157 -2.95 -10.66 -4.68
CA ALA A 157 -2.68 -10.74 -6.12
C ALA A 157 -2.67 -12.20 -6.66
N ALA A 158 -2.40 -13.20 -5.82
CA ALA A 158 -2.48 -14.61 -6.20
C ALA A 158 -3.93 -15.16 -6.28
N GLN A 159 -4.84 -14.65 -5.45
CA GLN A 159 -6.24 -15.05 -5.38
C GLN A 159 -7.13 -14.20 -6.30
N GLU A 160 -6.82 -12.91 -6.41
CA GLU A 160 -7.45 -11.89 -7.24
C GLU A 160 -6.38 -11.22 -8.12
N PRO A 161 -6.04 -11.81 -9.28
CA PRO A 161 -4.98 -11.30 -10.13
C PRO A 161 -5.20 -9.84 -10.54
N ILE A 162 -4.18 -9.03 -10.29
CA ILE A 162 -4.11 -7.64 -10.73
C ILE A 162 -4.13 -7.59 -12.26
N GLY A 163 -5.06 -6.81 -12.80
CA GLY A 163 -5.24 -6.59 -14.23
C GLY A 163 -5.42 -5.11 -14.57
N SER A 164 -5.82 -4.84 -15.81
CA SER A 164 -6.15 -3.49 -16.25
C SER A 164 -7.23 -3.51 -17.34
N THR A 165 -8.46 -3.13 -16.96
CA THR A 165 -9.51 -2.79 -17.91
C THR A 165 -9.44 -1.29 -18.20
N ASP A 166 -9.05 -0.93 -19.42
CA ASP A 166 -8.93 0.45 -19.87
C ASP A 166 -10.29 1.07 -20.24
N CYS A 167 -10.74 2.04 -19.44
CA CYS A 167 -11.98 2.78 -19.62
C CYS A 167 -11.76 4.25 -19.98
N THR A 168 -10.55 4.62 -20.41
CA THR A 168 -10.18 6.01 -20.74
C THR A 168 -11.01 6.60 -21.87
N SER A 169 -11.47 5.77 -22.81
CA SER A 169 -12.34 6.17 -23.93
C SER A 169 -13.83 6.31 -23.55
N GLN A 170 -14.21 5.87 -22.34
CA GLN A 170 -15.56 5.96 -21.80
C GLN A 170 -15.52 6.55 -20.39
N PRO A 171 -15.18 7.85 -20.25
CA PRO A 171 -15.13 8.51 -18.94
C PRO A 171 -16.44 8.32 -18.18
N ALA A 172 -16.32 7.93 -16.92
CA ALA A 172 -17.45 7.68 -16.04
C ALA A 172 -17.08 8.02 -14.60
N LEU A 173 -18.05 7.81 -13.72
CA LEU A 173 -17.91 8.03 -12.29
C LEU A 173 -17.25 6.81 -11.64
N TYR A 174 -16.20 7.04 -10.86
CA TYR A 174 -15.51 6.02 -10.09
C TYR A 174 -15.12 6.53 -8.70
N ALA A 175 -14.72 5.62 -7.81
CA ALA A 175 -14.25 5.92 -6.47
C ALA A 175 -12.71 5.99 -6.43
N GLY A 176 -12.15 7.17 -6.19
CA GLY A 176 -10.72 7.35 -5.90
C GLY A 176 -10.48 7.09 -4.42
N CYS A 177 -9.97 5.92 -4.09
CA CYS A 177 -9.89 5.45 -2.71
C CYS A 177 -8.52 5.67 -2.07
N MET A 178 -7.50 6.15 -2.79
CA MET A 178 -6.19 6.34 -2.20
C MET A 178 -6.25 7.36 -1.05
N THR A 179 -5.71 6.98 0.12
CA THR A 179 -5.77 7.70 1.40
C THR A 179 -7.19 8.00 1.93
N ALA A 180 -8.23 7.34 1.39
CA ALA A 180 -9.60 7.49 1.87
C ALA A 180 -9.76 6.91 3.29
N PRO A 181 -10.55 7.54 4.17
CA PRO A 181 -10.76 7.09 5.54
C PRO A 181 -11.68 5.88 5.60
N CYS A 182 -11.40 4.98 6.54
CA CYS A 182 -12.18 3.78 6.80
C CYS A 182 -12.55 3.69 8.28
N TYR A 183 -13.69 3.08 8.56
CA TYR A 183 -14.33 3.12 9.88
C TYR A 183 -14.77 1.74 10.35
N ASN A 184 -14.55 1.49 11.64
CA ASN A 184 -15.08 0.34 12.35
C ASN A 184 -16.62 0.37 12.44
N PRO A 185 -17.27 -0.79 12.65
CA PRO A 185 -16.69 -2.12 12.88
C PRO A 185 -16.26 -2.82 11.58
N THR A 186 -15.31 -3.73 11.71
CA THR A 186 -14.94 -4.65 10.64
C THR A 186 -15.91 -5.82 10.54
N THR A 187 -15.92 -6.48 9.39
CA THR A 187 -16.74 -7.66 9.10
C THR A 187 -15.87 -8.78 8.52
N SER A 188 -16.29 -10.03 8.66
CA SER A 188 -15.57 -11.15 8.04
C SER A 188 -15.81 -11.14 6.53
N GLY A 189 -14.72 -11.25 5.75
CA GLY A 189 -14.77 -11.51 4.32
C GLY A 189 -14.74 -13.00 4.00
N THR A 190 -14.40 -13.34 2.76
CA THR A 190 -14.13 -14.73 2.37
C THR A 190 -12.71 -15.13 2.74
N ASP A 191 -12.44 -16.43 2.88
CA ASP A 191 -11.07 -16.96 3.02
C ASP A 191 -10.28 -16.34 4.19
N ASN A 192 -10.95 -16.15 5.34
CA ASN A 192 -10.42 -15.55 6.57
C ASN A 192 -9.90 -14.10 6.41
N THR A 193 -10.37 -13.36 5.41
CA THR A 193 -10.10 -11.92 5.38
C THR A 193 -11.00 -11.13 6.32
N THR A 194 -10.55 -9.91 6.61
CA THR A 194 -11.31 -8.89 7.31
C THR A 194 -11.66 -7.79 6.34
N LEU A 195 -12.89 -7.30 6.37
CA LEU A 195 -13.37 -6.18 5.58
C LEU A 195 -13.68 -4.97 6.46
N ILE A 196 -13.32 -3.79 6.00
CA ILE A 196 -13.64 -2.50 6.64
C ILE A 196 -14.35 -1.58 5.61
N GLU A 197 -15.30 -0.77 6.08
CA GLU A 197 -15.99 0.18 5.21
C GLU A 197 -15.17 1.48 5.09
N CYS A 198 -14.82 1.83 3.86
CA CYS A 198 -14.14 3.08 3.52
C CYS A 198 -15.08 4.03 2.79
N GLN A 199 -14.92 5.33 3.06
CA GLN A 199 -15.66 6.39 2.39
C GLN A 199 -14.75 7.05 1.35
N CYS A 200 -14.87 6.62 0.10
CA CYS A 200 -14.04 7.11 -0.97
C CYS A 200 -14.69 8.30 -1.68
N PRO A 201 -13.94 9.39 -1.91
CA PRO A 201 -14.40 10.45 -2.81
C PRO A 201 -14.57 9.90 -4.23
N THR A 202 -15.47 10.53 -4.99
CA THR A 202 -15.76 10.11 -6.36
C THR A 202 -15.26 11.11 -7.38
N TYR A 203 -14.74 10.63 -8.50
CA TYR A 203 -14.30 11.44 -9.62
C TYR A 203 -14.98 10.99 -10.90
N ASN A 204 -15.30 11.94 -11.78
CA ASN A 204 -15.85 11.67 -13.10
C ASN A 204 -14.80 12.00 -14.15
N GLY A 205 -14.22 10.97 -14.76
CA GLY A 205 -13.08 11.13 -15.66
C GLY A 205 -12.64 9.83 -16.30
N PRO A 206 -11.51 9.85 -17.03
CA PRO A 206 -10.88 8.62 -17.53
C PRO A 206 -10.37 7.79 -16.34
N PHE A 207 -10.41 6.47 -16.47
CA PHE A 207 -9.95 5.55 -15.44
C PHE A 207 -9.56 4.20 -16.05
N GLN A 208 -8.86 3.41 -15.26
CA GLN A 208 -8.68 1.99 -15.46
C GLN A 208 -9.14 1.24 -14.21
N VAL A 209 -9.82 0.11 -14.42
CA VAL A 209 -10.14 -0.80 -13.32
C VAL A 209 -9.00 -1.79 -13.17
N GLY A 210 -8.63 -2.07 -11.92
CA GLY A 210 -7.50 -2.94 -11.57
C GLY A 210 -7.68 -4.44 -11.85
N LEU A 211 -8.65 -4.80 -12.68
CA LEU A 211 -9.03 -6.18 -12.99
C LEU A 211 -9.28 -6.28 -14.50
N ASP A 212 -8.95 -7.43 -15.08
CA ASP A 212 -9.10 -7.67 -16.52
C ASP A 212 -10.54 -8.02 -16.92
N ASN A 213 -10.88 -7.72 -18.17
CA ASN A 213 -12.13 -8.14 -18.83
C ASN A 213 -13.42 -7.65 -18.15
N LEU A 214 -13.39 -6.48 -17.52
CA LEU A 214 -14.58 -5.86 -16.93
C LEU A 214 -15.32 -4.95 -17.92
N SER A 215 -16.57 -4.62 -17.56
CA SER A 215 -17.34 -3.56 -18.20
C SER A 215 -16.92 -2.21 -17.64
N CYS A 216 -16.85 -1.16 -18.48
CA CYS A 216 -16.63 0.22 -18.03
C CYS A 216 -17.87 0.88 -17.39
N ASP A 217 -19.01 0.17 -17.41
CA ASP A 217 -20.23 0.52 -16.69
C ASP A 217 -20.54 -0.59 -15.68
N ASP A 218 -20.58 -0.22 -14.41
CA ASP A 218 -20.87 -1.11 -13.27
C ASP A 218 -22.16 -0.74 -12.53
N SER A 219 -23.00 0.09 -13.14
CA SER A 219 -24.25 0.54 -12.55
C SER A 219 -25.09 -0.64 -12.02
N PRO A 220 -25.65 -0.54 -10.80
CA PRO A 220 -25.77 0.63 -9.94
C PRO A 220 -24.58 0.90 -9.00
N MET A 221 -23.49 0.17 -9.16
CA MET A 221 -22.28 0.32 -8.37
C MET A 221 -21.24 1.16 -9.14
N ILE A 222 -20.15 1.51 -8.48
CA ILE A 222 -18.96 2.07 -9.12
C ILE A 222 -17.71 1.38 -8.61
N TYR A 223 -16.74 1.18 -9.49
CA TYR A 223 -15.45 0.61 -9.11
C TYR A 223 -14.65 1.57 -8.24
N SER A 224 -13.87 1.02 -7.31
CA SER A 224 -12.63 1.67 -6.91
C SER A 224 -11.66 1.60 -8.10
N ALA A 225 -11.22 2.77 -8.57
CA ALA A 225 -10.40 2.87 -9.77
C ALA A 225 -9.43 4.04 -9.67
N ALA A 226 -8.46 4.02 -10.58
CA ALA A 226 -7.40 5.01 -10.68
C ALA A 226 -7.21 5.38 -12.16
N TYR A 227 -6.53 6.48 -12.43
CA TYR A 227 -6.08 6.81 -13.78
C TYR A 227 -4.56 6.68 -13.88
N ASP A 228 -4.09 5.59 -14.47
CA ASP A 228 -2.69 5.43 -14.84
C ASP A 228 -2.45 6.17 -16.15
N ALA A 229 -1.85 7.36 -16.04
CA ALA A 229 -1.48 8.18 -17.18
C ALA A 229 -0.13 7.76 -17.78
N ALA A 230 0.63 6.92 -17.09
CA ALA A 230 1.82 6.30 -17.63
C ALA A 230 1.42 5.13 -18.56
N PRO A 231 2.27 4.77 -19.54
CA PRO A 231 2.07 3.53 -20.29
C PRO A 231 2.06 2.37 -19.29
N PRO A 232 1.06 1.46 -19.32
CA PRO A 232 1.04 0.33 -18.41
C PRO A 232 2.32 -0.48 -18.64
N PRO A 233 3.07 -0.85 -17.59
CA PRO A 233 4.21 -1.72 -17.75
C PRO A 233 3.72 -3.05 -18.34
N SER A 234 4.46 -3.56 -19.32
CA SER A 234 4.12 -4.80 -20.01
C SER A 234 4.55 -5.98 -19.14
N GLY A 235 3.65 -6.59 -18.37
CA GLY A 235 3.97 -7.87 -17.73
C GLY A 235 3.38 -8.09 -16.34
N ASN A 236 4.22 -8.65 -15.46
CA ASN A 236 3.86 -9.06 -14.12
C ASN A 236 3.63 -7.81 -13.25
N PRO A 237 2.56 -7.73 -12.43
CA PRO A 237 2.35 -6.64 -11.48
C PRO A 237 3.58 -6.34 -10.60
N CYS A 238 4.37 -7.36 -10.24
CA CYS A 238 5.62 -7.19 -9.50
C CYS A 238 6.72 -6.47 -10.30
N ASP A 239 6.62 -6.38 -11.63
CA ASP A 239 7.55 -5.61 -12.46
C ASP A 239 7.36 -4.09 -12.25
N LYS A 240 6.31 -3.66 -11.53
CA LYS A 240 6.12 -2.25 -11.12
C LYS A 240 7.06 -1.81 -10.00
N ILE A 241 7.70 -2.76 -9.31
CA ILE A 241 8.64 -2.49 -8.22
C ILE A 241 10.04 -2.97 -8.60
N ASP A 242 11.06 -2.24 -8.17
CA ASP A 242 12.45 -2.64 -8.39
C ASP A 242 12.84 -3.73 -7.38
N GLY A 243 12.87 -4.98 -7.84
CA GLY A 243 13.25 -6.13 -7.03
C GLY A 243 12.06 -6.84 -6.38
N CYS A 244 12.23 -7.29 -5.15
CA CYS A 244 11.19 -7.94 -4.35
C CYS A 244 10.88 -7.11 -3.10
N ILE A 245 9.72 -7.34 -2.49
CA ILE A 245 9.26 -6.60 -1.31
C ILE A 245 9.74 -7.29 -0.04
N PRO A 246 10.59 -6.66 0.79
CA PRO A 246 10.87 -7.15 2.13
C PRO A 246 9.61 -7.25 2.99
N ASP A 247 9.59 -8.17 3.95
CA ASP A 247 8.44 -8.39 4.85
C ASP A 247 7.09 -8.57 4.14
N ALA A 248 7.09 -9.24 2.98
CA ALA A 248 5.90 -9.66 2.28
C ALA A 248 6.01 -11.14 1.85
N PRO A 249 4.86 -11.85 1.70
CA PRO A 249 4.82 -13.18 1.10
C PRO A 249 5.27 -13.17 -0.37
N GLU A 250 5.91 -14.25 -0.83
CA GLU A 250 6.39 -14.41 -2.21
C GLU A 250 5.27 -14.26 -3.25
N ASP A 251 4.04 -14.70 -2.93
CA ASP A 251 2.86 -14.58 -3.79
C ASP A 251 2.33 -13.14 -3.93
N SER A 252 2.84 -12.24 -3.10
CA SER A 252 2.55 -10.81 -3.05
C SER A 252 3.79 -9.98 -3.42
N CYS A 253 4.62 -10.50 -4.34
CA CYS A 253 5.89 -9.93 -4.78
C CYS A 253 6.99 -9.87 -3.71
N GLY A 254 6.81 -10.60 -2.60
CA GLY A 254 7.76 -10.65 -1.51
C GLY A 254 9.10 -11.28 -1.88
N CYS A 255 10.15 -10.89 -1.19
CA CYS A 255 11.43 -11.57 -1.29
C CYS A 255 11.32 -13.02 -0.77
N PRO A 256 12.15 -13.95 -1.29
CA PRO A 256 12.16 -15.30 -0.76
C PRO A 256 12.55 -15.31 0.71
N LEU A 257 12.06 -16.29 1.47
CA LEU A 257 12.54 -16.53 2.83
C LEU A 257 14.03 -16.87 2.83
N GLU A 258 14.71 -16.66 3.96
CA GLU A 258 16.12 -17.04 4.04
C GLU A 258 16.32 -18.54 3.81
N THR A 259 17.40 -18.86 3.09
CA THR A 259 17.91 -20.22 2.93
C THR A 259 19.14 -20.36 3.83
N PRO A 260 19.06 -21.16 4.92
CA PRO A 260 20.14 -21.30 5.88
C PRO A 260 21.47 -21.66 5.23
N GLY A 261 22.52 -20.91 5.56
CA GLY A 261 23.88 -21.10 5.02
C GLY A 261 24.08 -20.64 3.57
N THR A 262 23.03 -20.11 2.91
CA THR A 262 23.12 -19.56 1.55
C THR A 262 22.79 -18.07 1.54
N THR A 263 21.69 -17.66 2.17
CA THR A 263 21.33 -16.26 2.30
C THR A 263 22.28 -15.57 3.27
N THR A 264 22.86 -14.44 2.84
CA THR A 264 23.82 -13.67 3.65
C THR A 264 23.64 -12.20 3.38
N ILE A 265 23.84 -11.37 4.40
CA ILE A 265 23.97 -9.92 4.22
C ILE A 265 25.30 -9.65 3.50
N PRO A 266 25.30 -9.04 2.30
CA PRO A 266 26.53 -8.78 1.56
C PRO A 266 27.50 -7.89 2.35
N ALA A 267 28.79 -8.23 2.27
CA ALA A 267 29.83 -7.41 2.88
C ALA A 267 29.86 -6.01 2.25
N GLY A 268 29.92 -4.97 3.08
CA GLY A 268 29.92 -3.57 2.60
C GLY A 268 28.53 -3.00 2.30
N SER A 269 27.44 -3.74 2.57
CA SER A 269 26.05 -3.23 2.52
C SER A 269 25.77 -2.08 3.52
N GLY A 270 26.67 -1.88 4.48
CA GLY A 270 26.51 -0.89 5.53
C GLY A 270 25.52 -1.29 6.63
N VAL A 271 25.00 -2.53 6.61
CA VAL A 271 24.10 -3.06 7.63
C VAL A 271 24.83 -3.23 8.96
N ASN A 272 24.19 -2.78 10.04
CA ASN A 272 24.65 -2.89 11.41
C ASN A 272 23.76 -3.85 12.20
N CYS A 273 24.19 -5.10 12.32
CA CYS A 273 23.44 -6.12 13.07
C CYS A 273 23.21 -5.79 14.55
N THR A 274 24.01 -4.91 15.16
CA THR A 274 23.73 -4.45 16.53
C THR A 274 22.46 -3.60 16.56
N THR A 275 22.30 -2.71 15.58
CA THR A 275 21.12 -1.86 15.43
C THR A 275 19.91 -2.69 15.03
N VAL A 276 20.06 -3.65 14.09
CA VAL A 276 18.98 -4.60 13.73
C VAL A 276 18.43 -5.29 14.98
N CYS A 277 19.31 -5.91 15.79
CA CYS A 277 18.85 -6.58 17.01
C CYS A 277 18.29 -5.60 18.05
N GLN A 278 18.77 -4.36 18.09
CA GLN A 278 18.21 -3.33 18.96
C GLN A 278 16.77 -3.00 18.54
N GLU A 279 16.51 -2.76 17.26
CA GLU A 279 15.17 -2.48 16.72
C GLU A 279 14.18 -3.59 17.10
N TYR A 280 14.55 -4.85 16.85
CA TYR A 280 13.77 -6.02 17.31
C TYR A 280 13.56 -6.04 18.83
N ASN A 281 14.59 -5.73 19.60
CA ASN A 281 14.55 -5.89 21.06
C ASN A 281 13.86 -4.74 21.80
N THR A 282 13.71 -3.58 21.17
CA THR A 282 13.07 -2.40 21.75
C THR A 282 11.66 -2.16 21.23
N CYS A 283 11.25 -2.84 20.17
CA CYS A 283 9.92 -2.74 19.61
C CYS A 283 8.94 -3.70 20.31
N PHE A 284 8.10 -3.18 21.21
CA PHE A 284 7.13 -3.95 21.97
C PHE A 284 5.68 -3.60 21.56
N GLY A 285 4.80 -4.60 21.58
CA GLY A 285 3.39 -4.40 21.21
C GLY A 285 2.64 -3.53 22.21
N THR A 286 1.80 -2.63 21.72
CA THR A 286 1.10 -1.60 22.53
C THR A 286 -0.20 -2.09 23.18
N GLY A 287 -0.59 -3.35 22.99
CA GLY A 287 -1.80 -3.95 23.58
C GLY A 287 -1.61 -4.49 25.02
N ALA A 288 -2.70 -4.52 25.80
CA ALA A 288 -2.71 -4.99 27.19
C ALA A 288 -2.20 -6.44 27.39
N THR A 289 -2.17 -7.25 26.33
CA THR A 289 -1.69 -8.63 26.31
C THR A 289 -0.34 -8.82 25.62
N THR A 290 0.28 -7.75 25.12
CA THR A 290 1.49 -7.80 24.27
C THR A 290 2.64 -6.91 24.77
N THR A 291 2.50 -6.25 25.93
CA THR A 291 3.49 -5.27 26.44
C THR A 291 4.90 -5.82 26.68
N ASN A 292 5.06 -7.14 26.76
CA ASN A 292 6.36 -7.84 26.88
C ASN A 292 6.69 -8.70 25.66
N ILE A 293 5.98 -8.54 24.55
CA ILE A 293 6.21 -9.26 23.31
C ILE A 293 6.95 -8.34 22.35
N GLN A 294 8.10 -8.80 21.86
CA GLN A 294 8.89 -8.10 20.86
C GLN A 294 8.25 -8.33 19.48
N VAL A 295 7.50 -7.34 19.00
CA VAL A 295 6.56 -7.55 17.88
C VAL A 295 7.23 -7.76 16.53
N GLY A 296 8.47 -7.29 16.34
CA GLY A 296 9.25 -7.58 15.14
C GLY A 296 9.35 -9.09 14.91
N TYR A 297 9.81 -9.85 15.91
CA TYR A 297 9.96 -11.30 15.75
C TYR A 297 8.63 -12.05 15.53
N THR A 298 7.55 -11.62 16.18
CA THR A 298 6.24 -12.26 15.97
C THR A 298 5.68 -11.93 14.59
N CYS A 299 5.93 -10.71 14.11
CA CYS A 299 5.54 -10.31 12.78
C CYS A 299 6.32 -11.09 11.71
N ASP A 300 7.66 -11.13 11.77
CA ASP A 300 8.48 -11.93 10.84
C ASP A 300 7.99 -13.38 10.75
N ALA A 301 7.67 -13.98 11.91
CA ALA A 301 7.24 -15.38 11.98
C ALA A 301 5.90 -15.66 11.27
N THR A 302 5.16 -14.61 10.92
CA THR A 302 3.77 -14.68 10.44
C THR A 302 3.59 -13.98 9.09
N ILE A 303 4.08 -12.76 8.91
CA ILE A 303 3.73 -11.89 7.78
C ILE A 303 4.17 -12.43 6.43
N CYS A 304 5.30 -13.14 6.36
CA CYS A 304 5.79 -13.71 5.12
C CYS A 304 5.14 -15.04 4.73
N THR A 305 4.34 -15.65 5.62
CA THR A 305 3.79 -17.00 5.41
C THR A 305 2.30 -17.14 5.68
N SER A 306 1.66 -16.08 6.19
CA SER A 306 0.23 -16.03 6.53
C SER A 306 -0.50 -15.02 5.64
N THR A 307 -1.69 -15.41 5.21
CA THR A 307 -2.66 -14.52 4.54
C THR A 307 -3.87 -14.20 5.43
N ASP A 308 -3.99 -14.88 6.57
CA ASP A 308 -5.02 -14.67 7.59
C ASP A 308 -4.88 -13.30 8.28
N ALA A 309 -5.77 -12.36 7.94
CA ALA A 309 -5.71 -10.99 8.43
C ALA A 309 -5.81 -10.89 9.97
N PRO A 310 -6.71 -11.61 10.67
CA PRO A 310 -6.73 -11.63 12.13
C PRO A 310 -5.39 -12.06 12.76
N LEU A 311 -4.72 -13.05 12.17
CA LEU A 311 -3.44 -13.54 12.64
C LEU A 311 -2.32 -12.53 12.40
N LEU A 312 -2.29 -11.90 11.22
CA LEU A 312 -1.37 -10.80 10.90
C LEU A 312 -1.49 -9.64 11.89
N ILE A 313 -2.72 -9.18 12.14
CA ILE A 313 -2.97 -8.12 13.13
C ILE A 313 -2.52 -8.56 14.53
N THR A 314 -2.78 -9.81 14.91
CA THR A 314 -2.34 -10.35 16.20
C THR A 314 -0.81 -10.42 16.34
N ALA A 315 -0.10 -10.67 15.24
CA ALA A 315 1.35 -10.84 15.21
C ALA A 315 2.11 -9.52 15.09
N CYS A 316 1.58 -8.56 14.33
CA CYS A 316 2.30 -7.36 13.89
C CYS A 316 1.79 -6.05 14.50
N ASN A 317 0.63 -6.02 15.17
CA ASN A 317 0.08 -4.76 15.66
C ASN A 317 1.01 -4.05 16.65
N GLY A 318 1.27 -2.76 16.37
CA GLY A 318 2.20 -1.90 17.11
C GLY A 318 3.59 -1.80 16.47
N LEU A 319 3.90 -2.67 15.50
CA LEU A 319 5.18 -2.64 14.78
C LEU A 319 5.34 -1.35 13.95
N GLN A 320 4.24 -0.76 13.48
CA GLN A 320 4.24 0.51 12.74
C GLN A 320 4.73 1.73 13.55
N ASP A 321 4.76 1.62 14.87
CA ASP A 321 5.21 2.69 15.78
C ASP A 321 6.72 2.59 16.09
N CYS A 322 7.40 1.58 15.54
CA CYS A 322 8.81 1.29 15.78
C CYS A 322 9.71 1.81 14.66
N ASP A 323 10.97 2.10 15.01
CA ASP A 323 12.02 2.27 14.01
C ASP A 323 12.46 0.89 13.53
N LEU A 324 12.29 0.64 12.23
CA LEU A 324 12.61 -0.59 11.53
C LEU A 324 13.60 -0.35 10.38
N SER A 325 14.21 0.84 10.37
CA SER A 325 15.01 1.29 9.23
C SER A 325 16.22 0.39 8.97
N GLU A 326 16.89 -0.11 10.01
CA GLU A 326 18.01 -1.01 9.85
C GLU A 326 17.57 -2.46 9.57
N ILE A 327 16.41 -2.90 10.09
CA ILE A 327 15.76 -4.17 9.72
C ILE A 327 15.49 -4.21 8.21
N PHE A 328 14.72 -3.26 7.68
CA PHE A 328 14.39 -3.22 6.25
C PHE A 328 15.64 -3.11 5.38
N LYS A 329 16.66 -2.38 5.83
CA LYS A 329 17.94 -2.30 5.15
C LYS A 329 18.67 -3.65 5.13
N ALA A 330 18.63 -4.43 6.21
CA ALA A 330 19.20 -5.76 6.26
C ALA A 330 18.50 -6.72 5.29
N GLU A 331 17.17 -6.70 5.28
CA GLU A 331 16.33 -7.52 4.40
C GLU A 331 16.54 -7.19 2.92
N THR A 332 16.48 -5.89 2.59
CA THR A 332 16.75 -5.38 1.24
C THR A 332 18.14 -5.77 0.76
N ALA A 333 19.16 -5.63 1.62
CA ALA A 333 20.53 -5.98 1.26
C ALA A 333 20.71 -7.48 1.04
N ALA A 334 20.02 -8.31 1.82
CA ALA A 334 20.07 -9.77 1.71
C ALA A 334 19.17 -10.31 0.59
N GLY A 335 18.18 -9.54 0.13
CA GLY A 335 17.19 -9.98 -0.84
C GLY A 335 16.29 -11.08 -0.29
N CYS A 336 15.92 -11.00 1.00
CA CYS A 336 15.01 -11.92 1.65
C CYS A 336 13.99 -11.17 2.52
N SER A 337 12.84 -11.81 2.76
CA SER A 337 11.83 -11.29 3.68
C SER A 337 11.87 -12.02 5.02
N CYS A 338 11.49 -11.34 6.10
CA CYS A 338 11.37 -11.93 7.45
C CYS A 338 12.64 -12.68 7.90
N CYS A 339 13.81 -12.13 7.57
CA CYS A 339 15.10 -12.80 7.68
C CYS A 339 16.13 -12.03 8.50
N ALA A 340 15.92 -10.72 8.74
CA ALA A 340 16.94 -9.88 9.37
C ALA A 340 17.37 -10.40 10.75
N SER A 341 16.41 -10.90 11.55
CA SER A 341 16.69 -11.43 12.89
C SER A 341 17.56 -12.68 12.85
N GLN A 342 17.39 -13.56 11.86
CA GLN A 342 18.19 -14.77 11.67
C GLN A 342 19.61 -14.43 11.19
N LEU A 343 19.71 -13.59 10.16
CA LEU A 343 20.98 -13.22 9.55
C LEU A 343 21.89 -12.45 10.52
N CYS A 344 21.31 -11.66 11.42
CA CYS A 344 22.04 -10.93 12.45
C CYS A 344 22.19 -11.68 13.78
N ASN A 345 21.70 -12.92 13.89
CA ASN A 345 21.72 -13.75 15.10
C ASN A 345 21.09 -13.04 16.32
N CYS A 346 19.97 -12.34 16.09
CA CYS A 346 19.20 -11.73 17.16
C CYS A 346 18.48 -12.81 17.97
N SER A 347 18.14 -12.51 19.23
CA SER A 347 17.49 -13.47 20.12
C SER A 347 16.30 -12.83 20.80
N ALA A 348 15.13 -13.45 20.63
CA ALA A 348 13.91 -13.05 21.28
C ALA A 348 13.88 -13.47 22.77
N THR A 349 13.04 -12.80 23.55
CA THR A 349 12.75 -13.22 24.93
C THR A 349 11.92 -14.51 24.95
N THR A 350 11.95 -15.25 26.07
CA THR A 350 11.12 -16.45 26.24
C THR A 350 9.62 -16.17 26.01
N ALA A 351 9.11 -15.00 26.42
CA ALA A 351 7.72 -14.65 26.19
C ALA A 351 7.41 -14.51 24.68
N THR A 352 8.31 -13.85 23.94
CA THR A 352 8.23 -13.72 22.49
C THR A 352 8.31 -15.10 21.81
N GLU A 353 9.27 -15.95 22.19
CA GLU A 353 9.40 -17.32 21.66
C GLU A 353 8.14 -18.17 21.89
N ASN A 354 7.51 -18.07 23.06
CA ASN A 354 6.26 -18.76 23.35
C ASN A 354 5.10 -18.26 22.48
N LYS A 355 5.08 -16.95 22.18
CA LYS A 355 4.09 -16.36 21.28
C LYS A 355 4.30 -16.81 19.84
N ILE A 356 5.54 -16.83 19.35
CA ILE A 356 5.90 -17.35 18.02
C ILE A 356 5.45 -18.80 17.88
N PHE A 357 5.70 -19.65 18.88
CA PHE A 357 5.24 -21.05 18.88
C PHE A 357 3.72 -21.15 18.69
N THR A 358 2.97 -20.30 19.38
CA THR A 358 1.50 -20.24 19.29
C THR A 358 1.03 -19.75 17.92
N LEU A 359 1.70 -18.74 17.34
CA LEU A 359 1.38 -18.21 16.01
C LEU A 359 1.65 -19.25 14.92
N ASN A 360 2.77 -19.97 14.99
CA ASN A 360 3.08 -21.06 14.07
C ASN A 360 2.04 -22.19 14.16
N ALA A 361 1.50 -22.48 15.35
CA ALA A 361 0.43 -23.47 15.49
C ALA A 361 -0.89 -22.98 14.87
N ALA A 362 -1.19 -21.69 14.96
CA ALA A 362 -2.35 -21.07 14.32
C ALA A 362 -2.24 -21.11 12.79
N GLN A 363 -1.09 -20.75 12.21
CA GLN A 363 -0.83 -20.85 10.77
C GLN A 363 -1.08 -22.28 10.26
N ARG A 364 -0.52 -23.30 10.94
CA ARG A 364 -0.77 -24.71 10.59
C ARG A 364 -2.24 -25.10 10.68
N THR A 365 -2.96 -24.57 11.67
CA THR A 365 -4.42 -24.81 11.82
C THR A 365 -5.21 -24.21 10.67
N ASN A 366 -4.74 -23.10 10.11
CA ASN A 366 -5.28 -22.45 8.92
C ASN A 366 -4.83 -23.12 7.60
N GLY A 367 -4.00 -24.15 7.65
CA GLY A 367 -3.46 -24.84 6.47
C GLY A 367 -2.28 -24.12 5.81
N GLU A 368 -1.71 -23.12 6.47
CA GLU A 368 -0.54 -22.37 6.03
C GLU A 368 0.75 -23.06 6.49
N THR A 369 1.86 -22.81 5.78
CA THR A 369 3.18 -23.37 6.12
C THR A 369 4.04 -22.27 6.74
N PRO A 370 4.19 -22.24 8.08
CA PRO A 370 4.96 -21.19 8.75
C PRO A 370 6.44 -21.27 8.36
N GLN A 371 7.17 -20.15 8.48
CA GLN A 371 8.61 -20.08 8.18
C GLN A 371 9.43 -21.18 8.90
N CYS A 372 9.06 -21.52 10.14
CA CYS A 372 9.64 -22.63 10.89
C CYS A 372 9.64 -23.96 10.14
N ASP A 373 8.57 -24.26 9.40
CA ASP A 373 8.44 -25.50 8.64
C ASP A 373 9.18 -25.43 7.30
N VAL A 374 9.42 -24.21 6.78
CA VAL A 374 10.14 -23.98 5.52
C VAL A 374 11.65 -24.06 5.72
N ASN A 375 12.20 -23.34 6.69
CA ASN A 375 13.64 -23.17 6.85
C ASN A 375 14.17 -23.40 8.28
N GLY A 376 13.30 -23.78 9.23
CA GLY A 376 13.70 -24.08 10.59
C GLY A 376 13.96 -22.84 11.46
N THR A 377 13.55 -21.65 11.03
CA THR A 377 13.75 -20.41 11.79
C THR A 377 12.44 -19.87 12.34
N LEU A 378 12.52 -19.00 13.36
CA LEU A 378 11.34 -18.46 14.05
C LEU A 378 10.36 -19.55 14.49
N CYS A 379 10.88 -20.64 15.05
CA CYS A 379 10.04 -21.76 15.48
C CYS A 379 9.31 -21.52 16.80
N GLY A 380 9.81 -20.59 17.62
CA GLY A 380 9.33 -20.42 18.98
C GLY A 380 9.76 -21.55 19.91
N VAL A 381 9.37 -21.42 21.17
CA VAL A 381 9.55 -22.45 22.20
C VAL A 381 8.20 -22.73 22.84
N ALA A 382 7.89 -23.99 23.14
CA ALA A 382 6.64 -24.31 23.82
C ALA A 382 6.64 -23.73 25.26
N PRO A 383 5.52 -23.13 25.72
CA PRO A 383 5.43 -22.45 27.01
C PRO A 383 5.52 -23.35 28.25
#